data_AF-A0A7J6AH84-F1
#
_entry.id   AF-A0A7J6AH84-F1
#
_cell.length_a   1.000
_cell.length_b   1.000
_cell.length_c   1.000
_cell.angle_alpha   90.00
_cell.angle_beta   90.00
_cell.angle_gamma   90.00
#
_symmetry.space_group_name_H-M   'P 1'
#
loop_
_entity.id
_entity.type
_entity.pdbx_description
1 polymer ?
#
loop_
_entity_poly.entity_id
_entity_poly.type
_entity_poly.pdbx_seq_one_letter_code
_entity_poly.pdbx_strand_id
1 'polypeptide(L)'
;MVALNVAGIHDGRLLKKVSITCHPSGTVTPRKPQKRRKKVKAIICVLFVELFERFTFLGIVCNMILFCTIKLGYDNYQAATLNLCFVGASILTPVLAGWFAEMCLGRKKVFYLCALLHFFGTALLPVVAFPFDDFYMDTCNIIHHLEPQIQHILFYTGLLAAAFGIGGIRAILCPLGVNNLQGYNQKKILSFFNWIYWLVNLNSTVIFLGIAYIQQSVGKNLGFLIPFTSVLLGLIGIHMACSNLILHPKKGSSLLTTVGVFLNSLQMCCLRYRHLSGDVSDWLDRAKENNGGCYSETKVENVKILVKLFPLFGLQLLYRACITQIPSGYYLQTMHSNLNINGIMLPIAAMNVISILPLLILAPLLEFVSTCYQYLKKTPPTPVKLIIIGHACAALSALIAGISEIHRKDYPQMDQTLSGTMLQVSSMPCIYLAPQYILLGVAEVFVTPASTSEGSLYNSLLSPMEEDVFWVP
;
A
#
# COMPACT_ATOMS: atom_id res chain seq x y z
N MET A 1 -45.74 -10.25 52.05
CA MET A 1 -45.98 -10.14 53.50
C MET A 1 -45.30 -11.31 54.21
N VAL A 2 -43.98 -11.22 54.43
CA VAL A 2 -43.22 -11.82 55.54
C VAL A 2 -41.97 -10.94 55.61
N ALA A 3 -41.67 -10.37 56.78
CA ALA A 3 -40.45 -9.62 57.02
C ALA A 3 -39.61 -10.37 58.05
N LEU A 4 -38.33 -10.55 57.77
CA LEU A 4 -37.35 -11.03 58.74
C LEU A 4 -36.25 -9.99 58.81
N ASN A 5 -36.21 -9.30 59.95
CA ASN A 5 -35.37 -8.14 60.20
C ASN A 5 -34.46 -8.50 61.37
N VAL A 6 -33.15 -8.56 61.15
CA VAL A 6 -32.15 -8.75 62.21
C VAL A 6 -31.13 -7.63 62.05
N ALA A 7 -31.04 -6.77 63.06
CA ALA A 7 -30.09 -5.67 63.12
C ALA A 7 -28.85 -6.07 63.93
N GLY A 8 -27.67 -5.62 63.48
CA GLY A 8 -26.39 -5.80 64.18
C GLY A 8 -25.39 -4.71 63.74
N ILE A 9 -24.66 -4.16 64.72
CA ILE A 9 -23.88 -2.90 64.66
C ILE A 9 -22.55 -3.19 65.40
N HIS A 10 -21.34 -2.72 65.09
CA HIS A 10 -20.78 -1.68 64.19
C HIS A 10 -20.33 -2.27 62.81
N ASP A 11 -19.55 -1.64 61.89
CA ASP A 11 -18.69 -0.44 61.96
C ASP A 11 -18.57 0.31 60.61
N GLY A 12 -18.07 1.54 60.64
CA GLY A 12 -18.24 2.52 59.56
C GLY A 12 -17.39 2.33 58.29
N ARG A 13 -18.03 2.03 57.15
CA ARG A 13 -17.61 2.44 55.80
C ARG A 13 -18.81 2.56 54.85
N LEU A 14 -18.83 3.64 54.05
CA LEU A 14 -19.89 3.96 53.08
C LEU A 14 -19.94 2.95 51.91
N LEU A 15 -20.65 1.84 52.07
CA LEU A 15 -21.05 0.97 50.97
C LEU A 15 -22.29 1.53 50.26
N LYS A 16 -22.09 2.01 49.04
CA LYS A 16 -23.15 2.49 48.15
C LYS A 16 -24.06 1.32 47.78
N LYS A 17 -25.30 1.31 48.28
CA LYS A 17 -26.31 0.26 48.00
C LYS A 17 -26.42 -0.01 46.49
N VAL A 18 -25.98 -1.19 46.06
CA VAL A 18 -26.31 -1.73 44.74
C VAL A 18 -27.67 -2.38 44.85
N SER A 19 -28.71 -1.62 44.51
CA SER A 19 -30.07 -2.16 44.38
C SER A 19 -30.14 -3.05 43.14
N ILE A 20 -30.04 -4.37 43.32
CA ILE A 20 -30.29 -5.33 42.24
C ILE A 20 -31.81 -5.43 42.02
N THR A 21 -32.35 -4.52 41.22
CA THR A 21 -33.69 -4.68 40.62
C THR A 21 -33.59 -5.65 39.46
N CYS A 22 -33.91 -6.92 39.70
CA CYS A 22 -34.11 -7.91 38.65
C CYS A 22 -35.33 -7.54 37.79
N HIS A 23 -35.11 -6.83 36.69
CA HIS A 23 -36.11 -6.74 35.62
C HIS A 23 -36.07 -8.04 34.79
N PRO A 24 -37.21 -8.73 34.58
CA PRO A 24 -37.25 -9.91 33.74
C PRO A 24 -37.12 -9.52 32.26
N SER A 25 -36.48 -10.40 31.48
CA SER A 25 -36.48 -10.42 30.01
C SER A 25 -36.00 -9.14 29.31
N GLY A 26 -34.67 -8.98 29.23
CA GLY A 26 -34.04 -7.99 28.37
C GLY A 26 -34.36 -8.23 26.90
N THR A 27 -35.30 -7.46 26.34
CA THR A 27 -35.54 -7.41 24.90
C THR A 27 -34.28 -6.89 24.19
N VAL A 28 -33.77 -7.67 23.23
CA VAL A 28 -32.67 -7.24 22.37
C VAL A 28 -33.17 -6.11 21.47
N THR A 29 -32.99 -4.85 21.91
CA THR A 29 -33.36 -3.69 21.10
C THR A 29 -32.58 -3.71 19.78
N PRO A 30 -33.24 -3.70 18.61
CA PRO A 30 -32.52 -3.74 17.34
C PRO A 30 -31.68 -2.47 17.16
N ARG A 31 -30.40 -2.64 16.79
CA ARG A 31 -29.47 -1.51 16.53
C ARG A 31 -30.11 -0.51 15.56
N LYS A 32 -30.46 0.68 16.06
CA LYS A 32 -31.20 1.73 15.32
C LYS A 32 -30.66 1.93 13.88
N PRO A 33 -31.50 1.91 12.84
CA PRO A 33 -31.07 1.92 11.43
C PRO A 33 -30.21 3.14 11.06
N GLN A 34 -30.41 4.27 11.76
CA GLN A 34 -29.63 5.50 11.59
C GLN A 34 -28.12 5.31 11.88
N LYS A 35 -27.74 4.48 12.85
CA LYS A 35 -26.30 4.17 13.13
C LYS A 35 -25.68 3.35 12.00
N ARG A 36 -26.43 2.41 11.41
CA ARG A 36 -25.98 1.58 10.27
C ARG A 36 -25.79 2.43 9.01
N ARG A 37 -26.72 3.35 8.71
CA ARG A 37 -26.63 4.27 7.56
C ARG A 37 -25.40 5.19 7.65
N LYS A 38 -25.04 5.67 8.85
CA LYS A 38 -23.80 6.46 9.06
C LYS A 38 -22.52 5.65 8.82
N LYS A 39 -22.44 4.40 9.33
CA LYS A 39 -21.29 3.50 9.07
C LYS A 39 -21.08 3.24 7.57
N VAL A 40 -22.14 2.92 6.82
CA VAL A 40 -22.03 2.65 5.38
C VAL A 40 -21.54 3.89 4.60
N LYS A 41 -22.05 5.09 4.93
CA LYS A 41 -21.55 6.34 4.34
C LYS A 41 -20.05 6.54 4.59
N ALA A 42 -19.60 6.35 5.84
CA ALA A 42 -18.18 6.49 6.19
C ALA A 42 -17.29 5.50 5.42
N ILE A 43 -17.73 4.25 5.26
CA ILE A 43 -17.01 3.22 4.47
C ILE A 43 -16.89 3.63 2.99
N ILE A 44 -17.97 4.13 2.38
CA ILE A 44 -17.95 4.61 0.99
C ILE A 44 -17.00 5.80 0.83
N CYS A 45 -17.00 6.76 1.77
CA CYS A 45 -16.07 7.88 1.73
C CYS A 45 -14.60 7.44 1.89
N VAL A 46 -14.31 6.47 2.77
CA VAL A 46 -12.96 5.89 2.90
C VAL A 46 -12.50 5.24 1.59
N LEU A 47 -13.37 4.46 0.95
CA LEU A 47 -13.08 3.81 -0.33
C LEU A 47 -12.84 4.82 -1.46
N PHE A 48 -13.63 5.89 -1.50
CA PHE A 48 -13.47 6.99 -2.44
C PHE A 48 -12.12 7.69 -2.27
N VAL A 49 -11.68 7.96 -1.03
CA VAL A 49 -10.35 8.56 -0.78
C VAL A 49 -9.22 7.62 -1.19
N GLU A 50 -9.31 6.32 -0.89
CA GLU A 50 -8.31 5.33 -1.35
C GLU A 50 -8.21 5.34 -2.89
N LEU A 51 -9.33 5.35 -3.62
CA LEU A 51 -9.34 5.42 -5.08
C LEU A 51 -8.64 6.66 -5.64
N PHE A 52 -8.94 7.86 -5.11
CA PHE A 52 -8.33 9.10 -5.60
C PHE A 52 -6.86 9.24 -5.19
N GLU A 53 -6.48 8.68 -4.04
CA GLU A 53 -5.07 8.56 -3.67
C GLU A 53 -4.33 7.67 -4.67
N ARG A 54 -4.81 6.43 -4.91
CA ARG A 54 -4.21 5.50 -5.88
C ARG A 54 -4.15 6.07 -7.28
N PHE A 55 -5.20 6.77 -7.71
CA PHE A 55 -5.23 7.49 -8.99
C PHE A 55 -4.11 8.51 -9.09
N THR A 56 -3.91 9.32 -8.04
CA THR A 56 -2.84 10.32 -8.00
C THR A 56 -1.47 9.66 -8.05
N PHE A 57 -1.23 8.65 -7.20
CA PHE A 57 0.03 7.92 -7.15
C PHE A 57 0.40 7.30 -8.51
N LEU A 58 -0.52 6.55 -9.13
CA LEU A 58 -0.28 5.91 -10.43
C LEU A 58 -0.16 6.95 -11.55
N GLY A 59 -0.97 8.01 -11.56
CA GLY A 59 -0.88 9.09 -12.55
C GLY A 59 0.46 9.84 -12.51
N ILE A 60 1.11 9.93 -11.35
CA ILE A 60 2.48 10.44 -11.22
C ILE A 60 3.49 9.42 -11.78
N VAL A 61 3.40 8.15 -11.36
CA VAL A 61 4.32 7.08 -11.79
C VAL A 61 4.31 6.85 -13.30
N CYS A 62 3.15 6.93 -13.95
CA CYS A 62 3.00 6.76 -15.40
C CYS A 62 3.71 7.88 -16.19
N ASN A 63 3.61 9.11 -15.72
CA ASN A 63 4.15 10.29 -16.41
C ASN A 63 5.62 10.57 -16.04
N MET A 64 6.16 9.96 -14.98
CA MET A 64 7.47 10.29 -14.41
C MET A 64 8.62 10.16 -15.40
N ILE A 65 8.78 8.99 -16.01
CA ILE A 65 9.90 8.72 -16.94
C ILE A 65 9.83 9.62 -18.16
N LEU A 66 8.62 9.77 -18.72
CA LEU A 66 8.32 10.62 -19.86
C LEU A 66 8.67 12.08 -19.59
N PHE A 67 8.25 12.61 -18.44
CA PHE A 67 8.56 13.99 -18.03
C PHE A 67 10.06 14.21 -17.78
N CYS A 68 10.71 13.29 -17.06
CA CYS A 68 12.14 13.42 -16.77
C CYS A 68 12.99 13.40 -18.05
N THR A 69 12.71 12.48 -18.98
CA THR A 69 13.49 12.34 -20.21
C THR A 69 13.20 13.45 -21.23
N ILE A 70 11.93 13.77 -21.48
CA ILE A 70 11.53 14.72 -22.54
C ILE A 70 11.58 16.19 -22.07
N LYS A 71 11.13 16.48 -20.84
CA LYS A 71 11.01 17.87 -20.35
C LYS A 71 12.18 18.32 -19.48
N LEU A 72 12.76 17.43 -18.66
CA LEU A 72 13.94 17.76 -17.84
C LEU A 72 15.27 17.35 -18.49
N GLY A 73 15.26 16.67 -19.64
CA GLY A 73 16.47 16.24 -20.35
C GLY A 73 17.32 15.21 -19.61
N TYR A 74 16.73 14.46 -18.67
CA TYR A 74 17.44 13.44 -17.88
C TYR A 74 17.74 12.19 -18.70
N ASP A 75 18.86 11.55 -18.41
CA ASP A 75 19.18 10.23 -18.95
C ASP A 75 18.11 9.20 -18.53
N ASN A 76 17.88 8.20 -19.39
CA ASN A 76 16.95 7.11 -19.14
C ASN A 76 17.14 6.46 -17.74
N TYR A 77 18.40 6.23 -17.33
CA TYR A 77 18.68 5.62 -16.01
C TYR A 77 18.34 6.56 -14.84
N GLN A 78 18.54 7.87 -14.99
CA GLN A 78 18.21 8.88 -13.97
C GLN A 78 16.70 8.96 -13.78
N ALA A 79 15.95 9.02 -14.89
CA ALA A 79 14.49 9.02 -14.91
C ALA A 79 13.89 7.77 -14.25
N ALA A 80 14.40 6.58 -14.58
CA ALA A 80 13.95 5.32 -14.00
C ALA A 80 14.33 5.19 -12.51
N THR A 81 15.54 5.61 -12.13
CA THR A 81 15.98 5.65 -10.72
C THR A 81 15.09 6.58 -9.91
N LEU A 82 14.76 7.77 -10.43
CA LEU A 82 13.89 8.72 -9.73
C LEU A 82 12.46 8.20 -9.54
N ASN A 83 11.88 7.55 -10.57
CA ASN A 83 10.56 6.93 -10.44
C ASN A 83 10.57 5.79 -9.41
N LEU A 84 11.62 4.96 -9.42
CA LEU A 84 11.80 3.89 -8.45
C LEU A 84 11.97 4.43 -7.01
N CYS A 85 12.73 5.51 -6.83
CA CYS A 85 12.87 6.19 -5.55
C CYS A 85 11.53 6.76 -5.04
N PHE A 86 10.71 7.36 -5.90
CA PHE A 86 9.37 7.85 -5.54
C PHE A 86 8.43 6.70 -5.12
N VAL A 87 8.41 5.61 -5.88
CA VAL A 87 7.62 4.40 -5.56
C VAL A 87 8.09 3.82 -4.22
N GLY A 88 9.41 3.66 -4.02
CA GLY A 88 10.00 3.16 -2.78
C GLY A 88 9.69 4.03 -1.56
N ALA A 89 9.88 5.35 -1.67
CA ALA A 89 9.55 6.31 -0.61
C ALA A 89 8.06 6.25 -0.24
N SER A 90 7.17 6.11 -1.24
CA SER A 90 5.72 5.98 -1.02
C SER A 90 5.32 4.66 -0.34
N ILE A 91 6.14 3.60 -0.46
CA ILE A 91 5.95 2.29 0.19
C ILE A 91 6.55 2.27 1.61
N LEU A 92 7.63 3.01 1.87
CA LEU A 92 8.25 3.11 3.20
C LEU A 92 7.53 4.11 4.12
N THR A 93 7.00 5.19 3.56
CA THR A 93 6.29 6.25 4.28
C THR A 93 5.21 5.75 5.25
N PRO A 94 4.35 4.76 4.92
CA PRO A 94 3.31 4.31 5.84
C PRO A 94 3.84 3.83 7.20
N VAL A 95 5.01 3.19 7.22
CA VAL A 95 5.67 2.73 8.46
C VAL A 95 6.10 3.93 9.31
N LEU A 96 6.74 4.92 8.68
CA LEU A 96 7.20 6.16 9.33
C LEU A 96 6.02 6.98 9.86
N ALA A 97 4.98 7.17 9.05
CA ALA A 97 3.77 7.92 9.41
C ALA A 97 2.97 7.21 10.52
N GLY A 98 2.89 5.88 10.50
CA GLY A 98 2.29 5.08 11.56
C GLY A 98 3.02 5.26 12.89
N TRP A 99 4.35 5.12 12.90
CA TRP A 99 5.19 5.36 14.07
C TRP A 99 5.05 6.80 14.61
N PHE A 100 5.11 7.80 13.74
CA PHE A 100 4.98 9.21 14.10
C PHE A 100 3.58 9.57 14.66
N ALA A 101 2.54 8.90 14.16
CA ALA A 101 1.17 9.01 14.66
C ALA A 101 0.95 8.35 16.03
N GLU A 102 1.82 7.43 16.45
CA GLU A 102 1.78 6.81 17.78
C GLU A 102 2.68 7.52 18.79
N MET A 103 3.84 8.04 18.37
CA MET A 103 4.83 8.66 19.26
C MET A 103 4.59 10.16 19.52
N CYS A 104 4.25 10.95 18.49
CA CYS A 104 4.41 12.41 18.56
C CYS A 104 3.09 13.18 18.61
N LEU A 105 2.32 13.13 17.52
CA LEU A 105 1.23 14.09 17.27
C LEU A 105 -0.18 13.50 17.36
N GLY A 106 -0.29 12.18 17.40
CA GLY A 106 -1.57 11.47 17.36
C GLY A 106 -2.17 11.38 15.95
N ARG A 107 -2.86 10.26 15.68
CA ARG A 107 -3.39 9.88 14.36
C ARG A 107 -4.16 10.99 13.62
N LYS A 108 -4.98 11.80 14.30
CA LYS A 108 -5.72 12.90 13.66
C LYS A 108 -4.80 14.00 13.10
N LYS A 109 -3.77 14.42 13.84
CA LYS A 109 -2.87 15.51 13.40
C LYS A 109 -1.96 15.05 12.27
N VAL A 110 -1.39 13.85 12.38
CA VAL A 110 -0.54 13.28 11.32
C VAL A 110 -1.32 13.10 10.03
N PHE A 111 -2.58 12.65 10.09
CA PHE A 111 -3.43 12.52 8.91
C PHE A 111 -3.62 13.85 8.16
N TYR A 112 -3.93 14.96 8.87
CA TYR A 112 -4.06 16.27 8.23
C TYR A 112 -2.72 16.82 7.72
N LEU A 113 -1.60 16.54 8.42
CA LEU A 113 -0.26 16.89 7.93
C LEU A 113 0.07 16.15 6.62
N CYS A 114 -0.21 14.85 6.54
CA CYS A 114 -0.02 14.07 5.32
C CYS A 114 -0.96 14.53 4.19
N ALA A 115 -2.20 14.91 4.49
CA ALA A 115 -3.09 15.52 3.49
C ALA A 115 -2.56 16.85 2.94
N LEU A 116 -1.97 17.70 3.79
CA LEU A 116 -1.33 18.95 3.39
C LEU A 116 -0.06 18.70 2.55
N LEU A 117 0.79 17.75 2.96
CA LEU A 117 1.98 17.36 2.20
C LEU A 117 1.61 16.76 0.83
N HIS A 118 0.54 15.96 0.76
CA HIS A 118 0.03 15.42 -0.50
C HIS A 118 -0.45 16.53 -1.44
N PHE A 119 -1.21 17.49 -0.91
CA PHE A 119 -1.66 18.65 -1.68
C PHE A 119 -0.48 19.50 -2.17
N PHE A 120 0.41 19.92 -1.28
CA PHE A 120 1.55 20.77 -1.63
C PHE A 120 2.50 20.08 -2.60
N GLY A 121 2.83 18.81 -2.35
CA GLY A 121 3.72 18.03 -3.20
C GLY A 121 3.19 17.85 -4.62
N THR A 122 1.88 17.58 -4.76
CA THR A 122 1.25 17.43 -6.08
C THR A 122 0.93 18.75 -6.76
N ALA A 123 0.77 19.85 -6.02
CA ALA A 123 0.65 21.20 -6.58
C ALA A 123 1.96 21.71 -7.20
N LEU A 124 3.12 21.30 -6.66
CA LEU A 124 4.43 21.67 -7.22
C LEU A 124 4.71 21.01 -8.59
N LEU A 125 4.16 19.82 -8.87
CA LEU A 125 4.47 19.11 -10.12
C LEU A 125 3.92 19.84 -11.39
N PRO A 126 2.67 20.34 -11.43
CA PRO A 126 2.22 21.24 -12.51
C PRO A 126 2.99 22.55 -12.61
N VAL A 127 3.43 23.13 -11.48
CA VAL A 127 4.22 24.38 -11.47
C VAL A 127 5.58 24.18 -12.14
N VAL A 128 6.23 23.05 -11.88
CA VAL A 128 7.49 22.64 -12.53
C VAL A 128 7.30 22.29 -14.01
N ALA A 129 6.09 21.88 -14.42
CA ALA A 129 5.73 21.56 -15.80
C ALA A 129 5.25 22.78 -16.62
N PHE A 130 5.20 23.98 -16.02
CA PHE A 130 4.87 25.23 -16.69
C PHE A 130 6.14 25.86 -17.32
N PRO A 131 6.08 26.53 -18.49
CA PRO A 131 4.91 26.88 -19.29
C PRO A 131 4.29 25.71 -20.07
N PHE A 132 2.99 25.82 -20.32
CA PHE A 132 2.26 24.87 -21.15
C PHE A 132 2.31 25.31 -22.62
N ASP A 133 3.27 24.77 -23.38
CA ASP A 133 3.54 25.15 -24.79
C ASP A 133 2.30 25.07 -25.70
N ASP A 134 1.32 24.22 -25.39
CA ASP A 134 0.09 24.06 -26.19
C ASP A 134 -0.96 25.19 -25.95
N PHE A 135 -0.80 26.03 -24.92
CA PHE A 135 -1.79 27.06 -24.53
C PHE A 135 -1.28 28.51 -24.65
N TYR A 136 0.03 28.74 -24.72
CA TYR A 136 0.64 30.08 -24.77
C TYR A 136 1.63 30.20 -25.96
N MET A 137 1.12 29.92 -27.15
CA MET A 137 1.78 30.28 -28.42
C MET A 137 1.07 31.46 -29.09
N ASP A 138 0.93 32.55 -28.35
CA ASP A 138 0.97 33.92 -28.90
C ASP A 138 0.96 34.98 -27.79
N THR A 139 1.60 36.11 -28.07
CA THR A 139 1.63 37.36 -27.26
C THR A 139 2.61 37.44 -26.08
N CYS A 140 3.64 38.28 -26.29
CA CYS A 140 4.54 38.93 -25.31
C CYS A 140 5.65 38.12 -24.60
N ASN A 141 6.89 38.51 -24.92
CA ASN A 141 8.16 38.09 -24.32
C ASN A 141 8.31 38.45 -22.82
N ILE A 142 7.60 37.76 -21.93
CA ILE A 142 7.98 37.65 -20.50
C ILE A 142 7.83 36.19 -20.07
N ILE A 143 8.61 35.29 -20.71
CA ILE A 143 8.78 33.93 -20.19
C ILE A 143 9.68 34.04 -18.97
N HIS A 144 9.09 34.05 -17.77
CA HIS A 144 9.81 33.69 -16.54
C HIS A 144 10.16 32.19 -16.63
N HIS A 145 11.19 31.86 -17.41
CA HIS A 145 11.84 30.57 -17.32
C HIS A 145 12.38 30.45 -15.90
N LEU A 146 11.78 29.56 -15.12
CA LEU A 146 12.26 29.22 -13.80
C LEU A 146 13.69 28.69 -13.96
N GLU A 147 14.64 29.24 -13.19
CA GLU A 147 16.04 28.84 -13.30
C GLU A 147 16.17 27.32 -13.13
N PRO A 148 16.93 26.60 -13.98
CA PRO A 148 16.94 25.13 -13.98
C PRO A 148 17.24 24.51 -12.60
N GLN A 149 18.10 25.16 -11.80
CA GLN A 149 18.37 24.76 -10.42
C GLN A 149 17.11 24.82 -9.54
N ILE A 150 16.35 25.92 -9.62
CA ILE A 150 15.10 26.10 -8.87
C ILE A 150 14.04 25.12 -9.37
N GLN A 151 13.96 24.88 -10.69
CA GLN A 151 13.04 23.90 -11.27
C GLN A 151 13.28 22.48 -10.73
N HIS A 152 14.55 22.04 -10.67
CA HIS A 152 14.89 20.74 -10.09
C HIS A 152 14.62 20.69 -8.57
N ILE A 153 14.95 21.75 -7.82
CA ILE A 153 14.68 21.81 -6.37
C ILE A 153 13.18 21.68 -6.09
N LEU A 154 12.33 22.42 -6.81
CA LEU A 154 10.87 22.32 -6.68
C LEU A 154 10.35 20.93 -7.09
N PHE A 155 10.93 20.31 -8.12
CA PHE A 155 10.54 18.97 -8.57
C PHE A 155 10.81 17.91 -7.50
N TYR A 156 12.05 17.84 -6.99
CA TYR A 156 12.41 16.89 -5.93
C TYR A 156 11.65 17.16 -4.62
N THR A 157 11.45 18.43 -4.25
CA THR A 157 10.66 18.80 -3.06
C THR A 157 9.20 18.39 -3.22
N GLY A 158 8.61 18.62 -4.39
CA GLY A 158 7.24 18.22 -4.70
C GLY A 158 7.05 16.71 -4.66
N LEU A 159 7.97 15.98 -5.28
CA LEU A 159 7.95 14.52 -5.34
C LEU A 159 8.09 13.86 -3.97
N LEU A 160 8.99 14.38 -3.12
CA LEU A 160 9.21 13.91 -1.76
C LEU A 160 8.00 14.21 -0.85
N ALA A 161 7.45 15.43 -0.94
CA ALA A 161 6.24 15.80 -0.20
C ALA A 161 5.01 14.98 -0.63
N ALA A 162 4.87 14.71 -1.94
CA ALA A 162 3.82 13.85 -2.47
C ALA A 162 3.96 12.41 -1.93
N ALA A 163 5.16 11.82 -1.94
CA ALA A 163 5.41 10.48 -1.40
C ALA A 163 5.05 10.37 0.09
N PHE A 164 5.49 11.34 0.90
CA PHE A 164 5.17 11.39 2.33
C PHE A 164 3.68 11.62 2.61
N GLY A 165 3.01 12.41 1.78
CA GLY A 165 1.57 12.63 1.87
C GLY A 165 0.77 11.37 1.53
N ILE A 166 1.06 10.78 0.36
CA ILE A 166 0.44 9.55 -0.15
C ILE A 166 0.53 8.41 0.87
N GLY A 167 1.75 8.03 1.27
CA GLY A 167 1.93 6.90 2.18
C GLY A 167 1.36 7.16 3.58
N GLY A 168 1.40 8.40 4.05
CA GLY A 168 0.89 8.77 5.37
C GLY A 168 -0.64 8.78 5.45
N ILE A 169 -1.32 9.12 4.36
CA ILE A 169 -2.77 8.94 4.22
C ILE A 169 -3.12 7.46 4.34
N ARG A 170 -2.49 6.58 3.53
CA ARG A 170 -2.73 5.12 3.55
C ARG A 170 -2.56 4.52 4.95
N ALA A 171 -1.49 4.89 5.66
CA ALA A 171 -1.17 4.38 7.00
C ALA A 171 -2.29 4.56 8.03
N ILE A 172 -3.05 5.65 7.92
CA ILE A 172 -4.08 6.04 8.89
C ILE A 172 -5.48 5.71 8.35
N LEU A 173 -5.68 5.80 7.04
CA LEU A 173 -6.96 5.57 6.37
C LEU A 173 -7.33 4.08 6.31
N CYS A 174 -6.40 3.20 5.92
CA CYS A 174 -6.70 1.78 5.75
C CYS A 174 -7.17 1.11 7.08
N PRO A 175 -6.48 1.28 8.23
CA PRO A 175 -6.96 0.74 9.50
C PRO A 175 -8.30 1.34 9.95
N LEU A 176 -8.60 2.59 9.56
CA LEU A 176 -9.86 3.27 9.87
C LEU A 176 -11.03 2.68 9.08
N GLY A 177 -10.81 2.23 7.84
CA GLY A 177 -11.78 1.44 7.08
C GLY A 177 -12.18 0.16 7.82
N VAL A 178 -11.19 -0.63 8.25
CA VAL A 178 -11.41 -1.91 8.97
C VAL A 178 -12.17 -1.72 10.29
N ASN A 179 -11.81 -0.69 11.08
CA ASN A 179 -12.50 -0.40 12.34
C ASN A 179 -14.01 -0.12 12.15
N ASN A 180 -14.42 0.46 11.03
CA ASN A 180 -15.84 0.68 10.73
C ASN A 180 -16.62 -0.62 10.47
N LEU A 181 -15.93 -1.68 10.01
CA LEU A 181 -16.48 -3.02 9.77
C LEU A 181 -16.60 -3.87 11.04
N GLN A 182 -16.09 -3.42 12.19
CA GLN A 182 -16.25 -4.14 13.46
C GLN A 182 -17.75 -4.34 13.80
N GLY A 183 -18.12 -5.60 14.00
CA GLY A 183 -19.49 -6.05 14.24
C GLY A 183 -20.30 -6.45 13.00
N TYR A 184 -19.66 -6.71 11.85
CA TYR A 184 -20.23 -7.44 10.71
C TYR A 184 -19.75 -8.90 10.70
N ASN A 185 -20.55 -9.82 10.14
CA ASN A 185 -20.17 -11.23 9.99
C ASN A 185 -18.94 -11.37 9.07
N GLN A 186 -18.03 -12.31 9.38
CA GLN A 186 -16.79 -12.58 8.64
C GLN A 186 -17.01 -12.70 7.11
N LYS A 187 -18.04 -13.45 6.66
CA LYS A 187 -18.39 -13.58 5.23
C LYS A 187 -18.66 -12.23 4.53
N LYS A 188 -19.22 -11.24 5.26
CA LYS A 188 -19.49 -9.88 4.72
C LYS A 188 -18.24 -9.00 4.72
N ILE A 189 -17.29 -9.27 5.62
CA ILE A 189 -15.99 -8.58 5.67
C ILE A 189 -15.11 -9.07 4.51
N LEU A 190 -15.00 -10.38 4.31
CA LEU A 190 -14.29 -10.98 3.17
C LEU A 190 -14.86 -10.51 1.83
N SER A 191 -16.19 -10.58 1.65
CA SER A 191 -16.85 -10.07 0.44
C SER A 191 -16.59 -8.57 0.20
N PHE A 192 -16.49 -7.76 1.26
CA PHE A 192 -16.15 -6.35 1.15
C PHE A 192 -14.69 -6.15 0.69
N PHE A 193 -13.73 -6.89 1.23
CA PHE A 193 -12.34 -6.83 0.78
C PHE A 193 -12.17 -7.31 -0.67
N ASN A 194 -12.86 -8.38 -1.09
CA ASN A 194 -12.86 -8.82 -2.49
C ASN A 194 -13.43 -7.72 -3.42
N TRP A 195 -14.48 -7.00 -3.00
CA TRP A 195 -14.99 -5.84 -3.76
C TRP A 195 -14.00 -4.67 -3.83
N ILE A 196 -13.30 -4.33 -2.74
CA ILE A 196 -12.21 -3.33 -2.77
C ILE A 196 -11.14 -3.75 -3.76
N TYR A 197 -10.68 -5.00 -3.68
CA TYR A 197 -9.61 -5.53 -4.51
C TYR A 197 -9.94 -5.42 -6.01
N TRP A 198 -11.14 -5.82 -6.43
CA TRP A 198 -11.60 -5.64 -7.81
C TRP A 198 -11.63 -4.17 -8.25
N LEU A 199 -12.12 -3.29 -7.38
CA LEU A 199 -12.29 -1.87 -7.69
C LEU A 199 -10.96 -1.09 -7.73
N VAL A 200 -9.96 -1.45 -6.92
CA VAL A 200 -8.59 -0.89 -7.00
C VAL A 200 -7.88 -1.35 -8.29
N ASN A 201 -8.03 -2.62 -8.68
CA ASN A 201 -7.48 -3.14 -9.93
C ASN A 201 -8.16 -2.52 -11.16
N LEU A 202 -9.49 -2.38 -11.16
CA LEU A 202 -10.23 -1.69 -12.22
C LEU A 202 -9.80 -0.22 -12.35
N ASN A 203 -9.64 0.48 -11.22
CA ASN A 203 -9.12 1.84 -11.19
C ASN A 203 -7.72 1.93 -11.82
N SER A 204 -6.82 1.01 -11.45
CA SER A 204 -5.47 0.89 -12.02
C SER A 204 -5.51 0.72 -13.54
N THR A 205 -6.37 -0.15 -14.07
CA THR A 205 -6.57 -0.33 -15.52
C THR A 205 -7.05 0.95 -16.22
N VAL A 206 -7.99 1.69 -15.63
CA VAL A 206 -8.48 2.97 -16.18
C VAL A 206 -7.35 4.02 -16.24
N ILE A 207 -6.46 4.04 -15.24
CA ILE A 207 -5.32 4.96 -15.21
C ILE A 207 -4.28 4.58 -16.27
N PHE A 208 -3.89 3.30 -16.32
CA PHE A 208 -2.85 2.81 -17.24
C PHE A 208 -3.28 2.88 -18.72
N LEU A 209 -4.56 2.71 -19.03
CA LEU A 209 -5.06 2.79 -20.41
C LEU A 209 -5.52 4.20 -20.79
N GLY A 210 -6.37 4.82 -19.97
CA GLY A 210 -7.01 6.10 -20.31
C GLY A 210 -6.16 7.31 -19.91
N ILE A 211 -5.78 7.40 -18.65
CA ILE A 211 -5.06 8.59 -18.14
C ILE A 211 -3.66 8.69 -18.74
N ALA A 212 -2.91 7.58 -18.78
CA ALA A 212 -1.59 7.58 -19.41
C ALA A 212 -1.64 7.92 -20.91
N TYR A 213 -2.71 7.53 -21.64
CA TYR A 213 -2.92 7.96 -23.03
C TYR A 213 -3.16 9.47 -23.12
N ILE A 214 -3.97 10.04 -22.24
CA ILE A 214 -4.20 11.49 -22.19
C ILE A 214 -2.89 12.22 -21.87
N GLN A 215 -2.12 11.75 -20.87
CA GLN A 215 -0.84 12.34 -20.48
C GLN A 215 0.21 12.27 -21.59
N GLN A 216 0.32 11.14 -22.31
CA GLN A 216 1.34 10.93 -23.34
C GLN A 216 0.99 11.59 -24.69
N SER A 217 -0.27 11.46 -25.13
CA SER A 217 -0.69 11.76 -26.51
C SER A 217 -1.52 13.03 -26.64
N VAL A 218 -2.32 13.40 -25.64
CA VAL A 218 -3.30 14.51 -25.74
C VAL A 218 -2.81 15.77 -25.02
N GLY A 219 -2.15 15.63 -23.87
CA GLY A 219 -1.77 16.71 -22.99
C GLY A 219 -0.27 16.74 -22.70
N LYS A 220 0.55 17.07 -23.72
CA LYS A 220 2.03 17.14 -23.62
C LYS A 220 2.53 17.90 -22.39
N ASN A 221 1.74 18.89 -21.95
CA ASN A 221 2.04 19.75 -20.80
C ASN A 221 1.02 19.60 -19.63
N LEU A 222 -0.11 18.91 -19.83
CA LEU A 222 -1.15 18.72 -18.81
C LEU A 222 -0.91 17.50 -17.92
N GLY A 223 0.20 16.77 -18.13
CA GLY A 223 0.51 15.48 -17.51
C GLY A 223 0.28 15.42 -16.00
N PHE A 224 0.82 16.38 -15.23
CA PHE A 224 0.65 16.43 -13.76
C PHE A 224 -0.60 17.18 -13.29
N LEU A 225 -1.30 17.92 -14.16
CA LEU A 225 -2.54 18.61 -13.79
C LEU A 225 -3.67 17.62 -13.47
N ILE A 226 -3.67 16.45 -14.13
CA ILE A 226 -4.63 15.37 -13.88
C ILE A 226 -4.47 14.77 -12.46
N PRO A 227 -3.26 14.34 -12.03
CA PRO A 227 -2.98 14.03 -10.62
C PRO A 227 -3.39 15.15 -9.64
N PHE A 228 -3.09 16.42 -9.94
CA PHE A 228 -3.45 17.54 -9.06
C PHE A 228 -4.96 17.72 -8.87
N THR A 229 -5.75 17.66 -9.95
CA THR A 229 -7.22 17.73 -9.87
C THR A 229 -7.81 16.51 -9.15
N SER A 230 -7.19 15.33 -9.27
CA SER A 230 -7.53 14.15 -8.46
C SER A 230 -7.31 14.39 -6.96
N VAL A 231 -6.21 15.03 -6.55
CA VAL A 231 -5.99 15.35 -5.12
C VAL A 231 -7.04 16.32 -4.58
N LEU A 232 -7.44 17.33 -5.36
CA LEU A 232 -8.53 18.24 -4.96
C LEU A 232 -9.83 17.48 -4.67
N LEU A 233 -10.22 16.54 -5.55
CA LEU A 233 -11.38 15.68 -5.35
C LEU A 233 -11.20 14.72 -4.15
N GLY A 234 -10.00 14.19 -3.97
CA GLY A 234 -9.63 13.38 -2.81
C GLY A 234 -9.75 14.15 -1.48
N LEU A 235 -9.32 15.42 -1.42
CA LEU A 235 -9.43 16.29 -0.25
C LEU A 235 -10.90 16.61 0.09
N ILE A 236 -11.75 16.81 -0.92
CA ILE A 236 -13.21 16.96 -0.73
C ILE A 236 -13.78 15.66 -0.14
N GLY A 237 -13.36 14.50 -0.66
CA GLY A 237 -13.66 13.17 -0.11
C GLY A 237 -13.24 13.03 1.36
N ILE A 238 -12.02 13.44 1.69
CA ILE A 238 -11.46 13.44 3.05
C ILE A 238 -12.29 14.34 3.98
N HIS A 239 -12.64 15.56 3.55
CA HIS A 239 -13.44 16.49 4.35
C HIS A 239 -14.82 15.89 4.68
N MET A 240 -15.50 15.32 3.67
CA MET A 240 -16.77 14.61 3.86
C MET A 240 -16.63 13.39 4.78
N ALA A 241 -15.54 12.64 4.66
CA ALA A 241 -15.25 11.48 5.51
C ALA A 241 -15.01 11.89 6.97
N CYS A 242 -14.10 12.85 7.20
CA CYS A 242 -13.67 13.29 8.53
C CYS A 242 -14.80 13.90 9.37
N SER A 243 -15.78 14.54 8.74
CA SER A 243 -17.00 15.01 9.43
C SER A 243 -17.80 13.88 10.11
N ASN A 244 -17.64 12.63 9.67
CA ASN A 244 -18.36 11.46 10.16
C ASN A 244 -17.48 10.45 10.91
N LEU A 245 -16.15 10.62 10.94
CA LEU A 245 -15.19 9.61 11.41
C LEU A 245 -14.69 9.89 12.83
N ILE A 246 -15.11 9.05 13.77
CA ILE A 246 -14.53 9.00 15.12
C ILE A 246 -13.20 8.22 15.04
N LEU A 247 -12.08 8.91 14.81
CA LEU A 247 -10.77 8.32 15.06
C LEU A 247 -10.62 8.06 16.56
N HIS A 248 -10.71 6.78 16.95
CA HIS A 248 -10.40 6.33 18.29
C HIS A 248 -8.88 6.43 18.54
N PRO A 249 -8.44 7.04 19.66
CA PRO A 249 -7.06 6.95 20.08
C PRO A 249 -6.79 5.54 20.62
N LYS A 250 -6.06 4.70 19.88
CA LYS A 250 -5.40 3.53 20.48
C LYS A 250 -4.23 4.05 21.32
N LYS A 251 -4.25 3.81 22.63
CA LYS A 251 -3.07 3.87 23.50
C LYS A 251 -2.31 2.54 23.34
N GLY A 252 -1.01 2.61 23.08
CA GLY A 252 -0.14 1.43 23.07
C GLY A 252 1.08 1.61 22.17
N SER A 253 2.26 1.70 22.77
CA SER A 253 3.56 1.92 22.12
C SER A 253 4.12 0.67 21.42
N SER A 254 3.28 -0.06 20.69
CA SER A 254 3.55 -1.45 20.27
C SER A 254 4.83 -1.60 19.45
N LEU A 255 5.03 -0.77 18.41
CA LEU A 255 6.23 -0.83 17.56
C LEU A 255 7.51 -0.50 18.35
N LEU A 256 7.46 0.52 19.23
CA LEU A 256 8.61 0.89 20.06
C LEU A 256 8.94 -0.21 21.08
N THR A 257 7.94 -0.88 21.66
CA THR A 257 8.20 -2.03 22.54
C THR A 257 8.79 -3.22 21.79
N THR A 258 8.37 -3.49 20.56
CA THR A 258 8.94 -4.58 19.74
C THR A 258 10.41 -4.31 19.38
N VAL A 259 10.72 -3.10 18.91
CA VAL A 259 12.10 -2.67 18.63
C VAL A 259 12.94 -2.63 19.91
N GLY A 260 12.37 -2.16 21.02
CA GLY A 260 13.03 -2.12 22.33
C GLY A 260 13.36 -3.50 22.89
N VAL A 261 12.47 -4.50 22.74
CA VAL A 261 12.76 -5.89 23.08
C VAL A 261 13.93 -6.42 22.24
N PHE A 262 13.88 -6.20 20.92
CA PHE A 262 14.92 -6.67 20.01
C PHE A 262 16.28 -6.04 20.30
N LEU A 263 16.34 -4.71 20.45
CA LEU A 263 17.58 -3.98 20.77
C LEU A 263 18.12 -4.36 22.16
N ASN A 264 17.27 -4.45 23.18
CA ASN A 264 17.72 -4.83 24.53
C ASN A 264 18.22 -6.28 24.57
N SER A 265 17.55 -7.21 23.87
CA SER A 265 18.02 -8.59 23.72
C SER A 265 19.38 -8.66 23.00
N LEU A 266 19.54 -7.91 21.91
CA LEU A 266 20.77 -7.88 21.11
C LEU A 266 21.91 -7.22 21.91
N GLN A 267 21.62 -6.14 22.64
CA GLN A 267 22.55 -5.48 23.56
C GLN A 267 22.96 -6.41 24.72
N MET A 268 22.05 -7.20 25.28
CA MET A 268 22.37 -8.21 26.30
C MET A 268 23.22 -9.35 25.73
N CYS A 269 23.02 -9.74 24.47
CA CYS A 269 23.90 -10.69 23.77
C CYS A 269 25.30 -10.12 23.49
N CYS A 270 25.41 -8.88 23.01
CA CYS A 270 26.70 -8.29 22.62
C CYS A 270 27.52 -7.72 23.79
N LEU A 271 26.88 -7.15 24.82
CA LEU A 271 27.58 -6.50 25.95
C LEU A 271 27.69 -7.38 27.20
N ARG A 272 26.88 -8.43 27.36
CA ARG A 272 26.72 -9.13 28.65
C ARG A 272 27.14 -10.61 28.64
N TYR A 273 28.21 -10.94 27.93
CA TYR A 273 28.85 -12.26 27.92
C TYR A 273 29.38 -12.74 29.29
N ARG A 274 29.38 -11.90 30.34
CA ARG A 274 30.27 -12.07 31.51
C ARG A 274 29.66 -12.29 32.90
N HIS A 275 28.34 -12.49 33.07
CA HIS A 275 27.82 -12.81 34.43
C HIS A 275 26.51 -13.60 34.61
N LEU A 276 25.65 -13.81 33.59
CA LEU A 276 24.48 -14.69 33.75
C LEU A 276 24.80 -16.12 33.33
N SER A 277 25.25 -16.92 34.30
CA SER A 277 25.36 -18.38 34.19
C SER A 277 23.96 -18.99 34.37
N GLY A 278 23.18 -18.98 33.30
CA GLY A 278 21.90 -19.65 33.17
C GLY A 278 21.76 -20.13 31.73
N ASP A 279 21.44 -21.39 31.53
CA ASP A 279 21.36 -22.01 30.20
C ASP A 279 20.03 -21.64 29.53
N VAL A 280 20.03 -20.45 28.92
CA VAL A 280 18.86 -19.88 28.23
C VAL A 280 18.95 -20.23 26.75
N SER A 281 18.01 -21.05 26.27
CA SER A 281 18.03 -21.69 24.95
C SER A 281 17.80 -20.75 23.75
N ASP A 282 17.14 -19.61 23.95
CA ASP A 282 16.96 -18.57 22.93
C ASP A 282 17.56 -17.24 23.43
N TRP A 283 18.18 -16.48 22.53
CA TRP A 283 18.78 -15.19 22.83
C TRP A 283 17.72 -14.14 23.23
N LEU A 284 16.52 -14.24 22.62
CA LEU A 284 15.37 -13.37 22.91
C LEU A 284 14.88 -13.51 24.35
N ASP A 285 15.00 -14.69 24.97
CA ASP A 285 14.57 -14.91 26.36
C ASP A 285 15.33 -14.07 27.37
N ARG A 286 16.53 -13.58 27.03
CA ARG A 286 17.33 -12.68 27.90
C ARG A 286 16.65 -11.33 28.13
N ALA A 287 15.71 -10.93 27.26
CA ALA A 287 14.93 -9.71 27.44
C ALA A 287 13.73 -9.86 28.40
N LYS A 288 13.40 -11.09 28.84
CA LYS A 288 12.31 -11.35 29.79
C LYS A 288 12.64 -10.80 31.17
N GLU A 289 11.66 -10.21 31.82
CA GLU A 289 11.72 -9.73 33.22
C GLU A 289 12.20 -10.83 34.18
N ASN A 290 11.69 -12.05 34.02
CA ASN A 290 12.12 -13.25 34.79
C ASN A 290 13.61 -13.61 34.62
N ASN A 291 14.26 -13.14 33.55
CA ASN A 291 15.69 -13.34 33.26
C ASN A 291 16.52 -12.06 33.50
N GLY A 292 15.98 -11.06 34.20
CA GLY A 292 16.65 -9.78 34.47
C GLY A 292 16.59 -8.77 33.33
N GLY A 293 15.66 -8.94 32.38
CA GLY A 293 15.32 -7.96 31.34
C GLY A 293 14.22 -6.98 31.76
N CYS A 294 13.76 -6.14 30.83
CA CYS A 294 12.79 -5.06 31.10
C CYS A 294 11.39 -5.31 30.50
N TYR A 295 11.11 -6.51 29.98
CA TYR A 295 9.91 -6.79 29.22
C TYR A 295 9.19 -8.05 29.70
N SER A 296 7.85 -7.99 29.77
CA SER A 296 7.01 -9.13 30.13
C SER A 296 7.16 -10.28 29.13
N GLU A 297 7.00 -11.51 29.60
CA GLU A 297 7.20 -12.71 28.78
C GLU A 297 6.34 -12.71 27.51
N THR A 298 5.08 -12.30 27.64
CA THR A 298 4.13 -12.12 26.52
C THR A 298 4.66 -11.21 25.42
N LYS A 299 5.37 -10.12 25.76
CA LYS A 299 5.97 -9.23 24.77
C LYS A 299 7.15 -9.92 24.08
N VAL A 300 7.98 -10.65 24.83
CA VAL A 300 9.14 -11.36 24.28
C VAL A 300 8.72 -12.50 23.35
N GLU A 301 7.72 -13.30 23.72
CA GLU A 301 7.18 -14.36 22.85
C GLU A 301 6.54 -13.79 21.58
N ASN A 302 5.80 -12.68 21.68
CA ASN A 302 5.29 -11.98 20.49
C ASN A 302 6.42 -11.48 19.57
N VAL A 303 7.55 -11.00 20.12
CA VAL A 303 8.72 -10.64 19.31
C VAL A 303 9.41 -11.87 18.71
N LYS A 304 9.53 -12.99 19.43
CA LYS A 304 10.06 -14.25 18.87
C LYS A 304 9.23 -14.74 17.68
N ILE A 305 7.90 -14.67 17.75
CA ILE A 305 7.01 -15.01 16.64
C ILE A 305 7.30 -14.09 15.44
N LEU A 306 7.43 -12.77 15.66
CA LEU A 306 7.78 -11.82 14.60
C LEU A 306 9.17 -12.09 13.98
N VAL A 307 10.18 -12.42 14.81
CA VAL A 307 11.53 -12.76 14.34
C VAL A 307 11.53 -13.99 13.45
N LYS A 308 10.71 -15.01 13.77
CA LYS A 308 10.51 -16.20 12.92
C LYS A 308 9.87 -15.89 11.56
N LEU A 309 9.24 -14.73 11.38
CA LEU A 309 8.69 -14.26 10.10
C LEU A 309 9.69 -13.48 9.23
N PHE A 310 10.86 -13.08 9.75
CA PHE A 310 11.86 -12.34 8.96
C PHE A 310 12.31 -13.04 7.65
N PRO A 311 12.50 -14.38 7.59
CA PRO A 311 12.79 -15.06 6.33
C PRO A 311 11.70 -14.87 5.27
N LEU A 312 10.43 -14.83 5.67
CA LEU A 312 9.29 -14.58 4.77
C LEU A 312 9.30 -13.13 4.25
N PHE A 313 9.59 -12.15 5.11
CA PHE A 313 9.76 -10.75 4.69
C PHE A 313 10.97 -10.57 3.75
N GLY A 314 12.06 -11.31 3.95
CA GLY A 314 13.21 -11.32 3.06
C GLY A 314 12.87 -11.85 1.67
N LEU A 315 12.11 -12.96 1.58
CA LEU A 315 11.59 -13.45 0.30
C LEU A 315 10.66 -12.43 -0.36
N GLN A 316 9.74 -11.83 0.41
CA GLN A 316 8.83 -10.80 -0.10
C GLN A 316 9.57 -9.61 -0.71
N LEU A 317 10.72 -9.22 -0.15
CA LEU A 317 11.56 -8.15 -0.69
C LEU A 317 12.12 -8.50 -2.08
N LEU A 318 12.52 -9.75 -2.32
CA LEU A 318 12.99 -10.22 -3.64
C LEU A 318 11.88 -10.14 -4.70
N TYR A 319 10.66 -10.58 -4.37
CA TYR A 319 9.51 -10.39 -5.25
C TYR A 319 9.21 -8.90 -5.48
N ARG A 320 9.31 -8.08 -4.42
CA ARG A 320 9.13 -6.62 -4.54
C ARG A 320 10.18 -5.99 -5.46
N ALA A 321 11.42 -6.48 -5.51
CA ALA A 321 12.43 -6.01 -6.45
C ALA A 321 12.09 -6.34 -7.93
N CYS A 322 11.46 -7.49 -8.18
CA CYS A 322 10.96 -7.87 -9.51
C CYS A 322 9.75 -7.03 -9.94
N ILE A 323 8.72 -6.87 -9.10
CA ILE A 323 7.51 -6.10 -9.47
C ILE A 323 7.83 -4.61 -9.71
N THR A 324 8.82 -4.05 -9.00
CA THR A 324 9.27 -2.66 -9.22
C THR A 324 10.10 -2.44 -10.50
N GLN A 325 10.42 -3.50 -11.26
CA GLN A 325 10.97 -3.34 -12.61
C GLN A 325 9.95 -2.74 -13.60
N ILE A 326 8.65 -2.91 -13.34
CA ILE A 326 7.57 -2.34 -14.17
C ILE A 326 7.73 -0.82 -14.33
N PRO A 327 7.63 0.01 -13.27
CA PRO A 327 7.73 1.47 -13.38
C PRO A 327 9.16 1.99 -13.65
N SER A 328 10.12 1.11 -13.96
CA SER A 328 11.51 1.47 -14.22
C SER A 328 12.00 0.84 -15.52
N GLY A 329 12.70 -0.30 -15.46
CA GLY A 329 13.31 -0.95 -16.62
C GLY A 329 12.30 -1.34 -17.71
N TYR A 330 11.13 -1.86 -17.36
CA TYR A 330 10.16 -2.30 -18.37
C TYR A 330 9.45 -1.12 -19.06
N TYR A 331 9.22 -0.02 -18.34
CA TYR A 331 8.72 1.22 -18.94
C TYR A 331 9.76 1.83 -19.91
N LEU A 332 11.05 1.82 -19.57
CA LEU A 332 12.11 2.22 -20.51
C LEU A 332 12.15 1.30 -21.74
N GLN A 333 12.14 -0.01 -21.54
CA GLN A 333 12.13 -0.97 -22.64
C GLN A 333 10.92 -0.78 -23.58
N THR A 334 9.76 -0.44 -23.00
CA THR A 334 8.53 -0.12 -23.72
C THR A 334 8.65 1.21 -24.47
N MET A 335 9.21 2.26 -23.84
CA MET A 335 9.46 3.57 -24.45
C MET A 335 10.40 3.51 -25.67
N HIS A 336 11.39 2.61 -25.62
CA HIS A 336 12.36 2.36 -26.70
C HIS A 336 11.91 1.27 -27.70
N SER A 337 10.64 0.88 -27.65
CA SER A 337 9.97 0.00 -28.63
C SER A 337 8.93 0.78 -29.43
N ASN A 338 8.50 0.20 -30.54
CA ASN A 338 7.42 0.73 -31.37
C ASN A 338 6.09 0.61 -30.62
N LEU A 339 5.51 1.76 -30.25
CA LEU A 339 4.24 1.90 -29.52
C LEU A 339 3.03 1.95 -30.46
N ASN A 340 3.22 2.03 -31.77
CA ASN A 340 2.13 2.13 -32.73
C ASN A 340 1.47 0.76 -32.97
N ILE A 341 0.22 0.63 -32.54
CA ILE A 341 -0.62 -0.55 -32.78
C ILE A 341 -1.77 -0.11 -33.68
N ASN A 342 -1.76 -0.56 -34.94
CA ASN A 342 -2.80 -0.31 -35.95
C ASN A 342 -3.17 1.18 -36.14
N GLY A 343 -2.20 2.09 -35.99
CA GLY A 343 -2.40 3.54 -36.13
C GLY A 343 -2.67 4.28 -34.82
N ILE A 344 -2.79 3.57 -33.69
CA ILE A 344 -2.94 4.16 -32.36
C ILE A 344 -1.62 4.01 -31.59
N MET A 345 -1.06 5.13 -31.12
CA MET A 345 0.07 5.10 -30.20
C MET A 345 -0.40 4.65 -28.80
N LEU A 346 0.03 3.47 -28.38
CA LEU A 346 -0.21 2.94 -27.04
C LEU A 346 0.60 3.75 -26.01
N PRO A 347 0.04 4.11 -24.84
CA PRO A 347 0.85 4.73 -23.80
C PRO A 347 1.76 3.70 -23.14
N ILE A 348 2.97 4.10 -22.77
CA ILE A 348 3.98 3.24 -22.13
C ILE A 348 3.39 2.45 -20.96
N ALA A 349 2.60 3.12 -20.13
CA ALA A 349 2.01 2.53 -18.94
C ALA A 349 0.89 1.50 -19.21
N ALA A 350 0.25 1.50 -20.39
CA ALA A 350 -0.80 0.53 -20.72
C ALA A 350 -0.28 -0.90 -20.83
N MET A 351 1.03 -1.10 -21.06
CA MET A 351 1.64 -2.42 -20.96
C MET A 351 1.44 -3.05 -19.57
N ASN A 352 1.24 -2.24 -18.52
CA ASN A 352 0.93 -2.75 -17.19
C ASN A 352 -0.50 -3.33 -17.06
N VAL A 353 -1.43 -3.02 -17.97
CA VAL A 353 -2.74 -3.69 -17.99
C VAL A 353 -2.58 -5.20 -18.24
N ILE A 354 -1.52 -5.60 -18.95
CA ILE A 354 -1.21 -7.00 -19.24
C ILE A 354 -0.82 -7.78 -17.97
N SER A 355 -0.30 -7.13 -16.92
CA SER A 355 -0.04 -7.78 -15.62
C SER A 355 -1.32 -7.91 -14.77
N ILE A 356 -2.23 -6.93 -14.87
CA ILE A 356 -3.51 -6.92 -14.14
C ILE A 356 -4.48 -8.00 -14.66
N LEU A 357 -4.45 -8.34 -15.95
CA LEU A 357 -5.37 -9.32 -16.53
C LEU A 357 -5.20 -10.74 -15.91
N PRO A 358 -4.00 -11.34 -15.84
CA PRO A 358 -3.78 -12.58 -15.09
C PRO A 358 -4.18 -12.46 -13.61
N LEU A 359 -3.92 -11.32 -12.98
CA LEU A 359 -4.26 -11.07 -11.58
C LEU A 359 -5.77 -11.20 -11.33
N LEU A 360 -6.58 -10.52 -12.15
CA LEU A 360 -8.05 -10.52 -12.07
C LEU A 360 -8.68 -11.86 -12.48
N ILE A 361 -8.06 -12.63 -13.37
CA ILE A 361 -8.59 -13.92 -13.84
C ILE A 361 -8.19 -15.07 -12.88
N LEU A 362 -6.94 -15.09 -12.43
CA LEU A 362 -6.39 -16.22 -11.68
C LEU A 362 -6.77 -16.18 -10.19
N ALA A 363 -6.96 -14.99 -9.59
CA ALA A 363 -7.42 -14.86 -8.21
C ALA A 363 -8.76 -15.59 -7.94
N PRO A 364 -9.88 -15.31 -8.66
CA PRO A 364 -11.13 -16.05 -8.47
C PRO A 364 -11.01 -17.53 -8.89
N LEU A 365 -10.14 -17.86 -9.85
CA LEU A 365 -9.88 -19.24 -10.24
C LEU A 365 -9.21 -20.04 -9.10
N LEU A 366 -8.27 -19.45 -8.36
CA LEU A 366 -7.67 -20.09 -7.19
C LEU A 366 -8.66 -20.23 -6.01
N GLU A 367 -9.55 -19.27 -5.80
CA GLU A 367 -10.65 -19.42 -4.83
C GLU A 367 -11.59 -20.58 -5.21
N PHE A 368 -11.95 -20.67 -6.49
CA PHE A 368 -12.76 -21.76 -7.03
C PHE A 368 -12.05 -23.12 -6.88
N VAL A 369 -10.78 -23.23 -7.28
CA VAL A 369 -9.97 -24.44 -7.13
C VAL A 369 -9.85 -24.84 -5.67
N SER A 370 -9.56 -23.90 -4.75
CA SER A 370 -9.52 -24.17 -3.30
C SER A 370 -10.85 -24.73 -2.78
N THR A 371 -11.97 -24.17 -3.23
CA THR A 371 -13.32 -24.65 -2.91
C THR A 371 -13.57 -26.06 -3.48
N CYS A 372 -13.12 -26.34 -4.70
CA CYS A 372 -13.19 -27.68 -5.29
C CYS A 372 -12.35 -28.71 -4.51
N TYR A 373 -11.15 -28.36 -4.05
CA TYR A 373 -10.31 -29.22 -3.22
C TYR A 373 -11.02 -29.59 -1.90
N GLN A 374 -11.65 -28.61 -1.24
CA GLN A 374 -12.45 -28.84 -0.03
C GLN A 374 -13.65 -29.76 -0.31
N TYR A 375 -14.39 -29.53 -1.39
CA TYR A 375 -15.50 -30.39 -1.82
C TYR A 375 -15.05 -31.83 -2.12
N LEU A 376 -13.90 -31.99 -2.77
CA LEU A 376 -13.26 -33.27 -3.08
C LEU A 376 -12.58 -33.94 -1.87
N LYS A 377 -12.62 -33.33 -0.68
CA LYS A 377 -11.90 -33.75 0.54
C LYS A 377 -10.39 -33.96 0.32
N LYS A 378 -9.80 -33.25 -0.64
CA LYS A 378 -8.35 -33.28 -0.93
C LYS A 378 -7.65 -32.13 -0.22
N THR A 379 -6.40 -32.35 0.18
CA THR A 379 -5.56 -31.28 0.75
C THR A 379 -5.25 -30.23 -0.33
N PRO A 380 -5.55 -28.93 -0.10
CA PRO A 380 -5.16 -27.88 -1.03
C PRO A 380 -3.63 -27.73 -1.09
N PRO A 381 -3.07 -27.13 -2.15
CA PRO A 381 -1.64 -26.83 -2.21
C PRO A 381 -1.22 -25.95 -1.02
N THR A 382 -0.08 -26.26 -0.40
CA THR A 382 0.39 -25.49 0.77
C THR A 382 0.76 -24.06 0.37
N PRO A 383 0.50 -23.03 1.21
CA PRO A 383 0.80 -21.63 0.89
C PRO A 383 2.27 -21.41 0.48
N VAL A 384 3.20 -22.12 1.11
CA VAL A 384 4.64 -22.08 0.79
C VAL A 384 4.92 -22.54 -0.65
N LYS A 385 4.23 -23.57 -1.16
CA LYS A 385 4.39 -24.02 -2.55
C LYS A 385 3.91 -22.97 -3.55
N LEU A 386 2.79 -22.29 -3.25
CA LEU A 386 2.27 -21.20 -4.07
C LEU A 386 3.28 -20.04 -4.12
N ILE A 387 3.78 -19.59 -2.96
CA ILE A 387 4.79 -18.52 -2.85
C ILE A 387 6.05 -18.86 -3.67
N ILE A 388 6.55 -20.11 -3.59
CA ILE A 388 7.70 -20.57 -4.40
C ILE A 388 7.41 -20.50 -5.91
N ILE A 389 6.23 -20.93 -6.36
CA ILE A 389 5.82 -20.83 -7.77
C ILE A 389 5.79 -19.35 -8.21
N GLY A 390 5.24 -18.47 -7.37
CA GLY A 390 5.20 -17.03 -7.64
C GLY A 390 6.59 -16.40 -7.78
N HIS A 391 7.54 -16.75 -6.90
CA HIS A 391 8.94 -16.33 -7.04
C HIS A 391 9.60 -16.86 -8.32
N ALA A 392 9.34 -18.11 -8.71
CA ALA A 392 9.85 -18.67 -9.95
C ALA A 392 9.31 -17.92 -11.19
N CYS A 393 8.01 -17.57 -11.20
CA CYS A 393 7.43 -16.73 -12.25
C CYS A 393 8.03 -15.31 -12.29
N ALA A 394 8.30 -14.70 -11.14
CA ALA A 394 8.94 -13.38 -11.06
C ALA A 394 10.39 -13.39 -11.56
N ALA A 395 11.17 -14.43 -11.22
CA ALA A 395 12.53 -14.61 -11.74
C ALA A 395 12.52 -14.86 -13.27
N LEU A 396 11.58 -15.68 -13.77
CA LEU A 396 11.42 -15.93 -15.20
C LEU A 396 11.00 -14.67 -15.97
N SER A 397 10.16 -13.80 -15.39
CA SER A 397 9.82 -12.49 -15.96
C SER A 397 11.07 -11.65 -16.22
N ALA A 398 11.95 -11.51 -15.22
CA ALA A 398 13.19 -10.74 -15.35
C ALA A 398 14.16 -11.35 -16.37
N LEU A 399 14.27 -12.69 -16.42
CA LEU A 399 15.08 -13.39 -17.42
C LEU A 399 14.56 -13.15 -18.84
N ILE A 400 13.25 -13.27 -19.06
CA ILE A 400 12.64 -13.01 -20.37
C ILE A 400 12.82 -11.55 -20.77
N ALA A 401 12.62 -10.59 -19.86
CA ALA A 401 12.84 -9.17 -20.15
C ALA A 401 14.28 -8.88 -20.63
N GLY A 402 15.27 -9.55 -20.04
CA GLY A 402 16.67 -9.48 -20.47
C GLY A 402 16.91 -10.07 -21.88
N ILE A 403 16.32 -11.23 -22.18
CA ILE A 403 16.38 -11.84 -23.52
C ILE A 403 15.67 -10.96 -24.56
N SER A 404 14.49 -10.45 -24.23
CA SER A 404 13.73 -9.51 -25.06
C SER A 404 14.49 -8.20 -25.30
N GLU A 405 15.30 -7.72 -24.35
CA GLU A 405 16.13 -6.52 -24.54
C GLU A 405 17.32 -6.74 -25.47
N ILE A 406 17.90 -7.95 -25.48
CA ILE A 406 18.91 -8.34 -26.46
C ILE A 406 18.25 -8.34 -27.85
N HIS A 407 17.16 -9.09 -28.01
CA HIS A 407 16.43 -9.22 -29.27
C HIS A 407 15.90 -7.87 -29.81
N ARG A 408 15.44 -6.96 -28.93
CA ARG A 408 14.95 -5.62 -29.31
C ARG A 408 16.02 -4.76 -29.98
N LYS A 409 17.29 -4.92 -29.61
CA LYS A 409 18.42 -4.15 -30.16
C LYS A 409 18.82 -4.57 -31.58
N ASP A 410 18.47 -5.79 -31.98
CA ASP A 410 18.77 -6.31 -33.32
C ASP A 410 17.78 -5.83 -34.40
N TYR A 411 16.65 -5.23 -33.99
CA TYR A 411 15.69 -4.62 -34.92
C TYR A 411 16.19 -3.25 -35.43
N PRO A 412 15.86 -2.88 -36.68
CA PRO A 412 16.20 -1.57 -37.21
C PRO A 412 15.50 -0.45 -36.43
N GLN A 413 16.16 0.70 -36.36
CA GLN A 413 15.63 1.90 -35.71
C GLN A 413 14.54 2.57 -36.56
N MET A 414 13.65 3.30 -35.90
CA MET A 414 12.51 4.01 -36.47
C MET A 414 12.26 5.28 -35.66
N ASP A 415 11.90 6.38 -36.33
CA ASP A 415 11.46 7.61 -35.68
C ASP A 415 10.04 7.46 -35.10
N GLN A 416 9.88 7.82 -33.83
CA GLN A 416 8.60 7.84 -33.12
C GLN A 416 8.42 9.18 -32.39
N THR A 417 7.34 9.89 -32.69
CA THR A 417 7.02 11.17 -32.02
C THR A 417 6.33 10.92 -30.69
N LEU A 418 7.05 11.10 -29.59
CA LEU A 418 6.55 10.95 -28.22
C LEU A 418 6.44 12.32 -27.57
N SER A 419 5.23 12.69 -27.09
CA SER A 419 4.93 14.00 -26.48
C SER A 419 5.44 15.23 -27.23
N GLY A 420 5.53 15.14 -28.57
CA GLY A 420 6.01 16.21 -29.45
C GLY A 420 7.50 16.17 -29.81
N THR A 421 8.30 15.33 -29.15
CA THR A 421 9.71 15.10 -29.51
C THR A 421 9.86 13.84 -30.37
N MET A 422 10.73 13.88 -31.39
CA MET A 422 11.09 12.71 -32.18
C MET A 422 12.15 11.90 -31.43
N LEU A 423 11.88 10.62 -31.21
CA LEU A 423 12.80 9.68 -30.59
C LEU A 423 13.10 8.53 -31.57
N GLN A 424 14.38 8.21 -31.73
CA GLN A 424 14.82 7.00 -32.43
C GLN A 424 14.60 5.79 -31.52
N VAL A 425 13.66 4.92 -31.90
CA VAL A 425 13.27 3.72 -31.14
C VAL A 425 13.44 2.46 -31.97
N SER A 426 13.41 1.28 -31.34
CA SER A 426 13.39 0.02 -32.07
C SER A 426 12.04 -0.19 -32.78
N SER A 427 12.07 -0.63 -34.03
CA SER A 427 10.87 -1.00 -34.79
C SER A 427 10.09 -2.20 -34.21
N MET A 428 10.68 -2.94 -33.26
CA MET A 428 10.04 -4.04 -32.54
C MET A 428 8.76 -3.57 -31.82
N PRO A 429 7.57 -4.13 -32.17
CA PRO A 429 6.32 -3.78 -31.51
C PRO A 429 6.34 -4.07 -30.00
N CYS A 430 5.89 -3.12 -29.18
CA CYS A 430 5.92 -3.24 -27.73
C CYS A 430 5.14 -4.44 -27.19
N ILE A 431 4.15 -4.96 -27.93
CA ILE A 431 3.36 -6.14 -27.55
C ILE A 431 4.21 -7.42 -27.40
N TYR A 432 5.37 -7.52 -28.06
CA TYR A 432 6.29 -8.64 -27.86
C TYR A 432 6.90 -8.68 -26.44
N LEU A 433 6.84 -7.58 -25.68
CA LEU A 433 7.23 -7.53 -24.26
C LEU A 433 6.14 -8.10 -23.33
N ALA A 434 4.94 -8.40 -23.83
CA ALA A 434 3.82 -8.91 -23.02
C ALA A 434 4.17 -10.11 -22.11
N PRO A 435 4.98 -11.13 -22.50
CA PRO A 435 5.27 -12.29 -21.66
C PRO A 435 5.86 -11.95 -20.30
N GLN A 436 6.74 -10.94 -20.21
CA GLN A 436 7.34 -10.54 -18.93
C GLN A 436 6.31 -9.90 -17.98
N TYR A 437 5.32 -9.16 -18.52
CA TYR A 437 4.21 -8.59 -17.75
C TYR A 437 3.21 -9.68 -17.31
N ILE A 438 2.88 -10.64 -18.18
CA ILE A 438 1.99 -11.77 -17.87
C ILE A 438 2.55 -12.58 -16.70
N LEU A 439 3.82 -13.01 -16.80
CA LEU A 439 4.49 -13.80 -15.75
C LEU A 439 4.51 -13.09 -14.40
N LEU A 440 4.64 -11.77 -14.41
CA LEU A 440 4.74 -10.95 -13.21
C LEU A 440 3.36 -10.72 -12.56
N GLY A 441 2.30 -10.62 -13.37
CA GLY A 441 0.91 -10.67 -12.88
C GLY A 441 0.54 -12.04 -12.30
N VAL A 442 0.96 -13.14 -12.94
CA VAL A 442 0.83 -14.50 -12.40
C VAL A 442 1.61 -14.65 -11.08
N ALA A 443 2.82 -14.09 -11.00
CA ALA A 443 3.62 -14.08 -9.79
C ALA A 443 2.92 -13.36 -8.64
N GLU A 444 2.27 -12.21 -8.90
CA GLU A 444 1.54 -11.44 -7.88
C GLU A 444 0.44 -12.26 -7.22
N VAL A 445 -0.36 -13.00 -8.00
CA VAL A 445 -1.43 -13.88 -7.50
C VAL A 445 -0.90 -14.92 -6.52
N PHE A 446 0.27 -15.49 -6.81
CA PHE A 446 0.86 -16.59 -6.04
C PHE A 446 1.68 -16.11 -4.82
N VAL A 447 2.34 -14.95 -4.91
CA VAL A 447 3.10 -14.36 -3.80
C VAL A 447 2.20 -13.56 -2.85
N THR A 448 1.09 -12.99 -3.33
CA THR A 448 0.11 -12.27 -2.49
C THR A 448 -1.21 -13.06 -2.37
N PRO A 449 -1.27 -14.10 -1.51
CA PRO A 449 -2.48 -14.89 -1.29
C PRO A 449 -3.51 -14.13 -0.45
N ALA A 450 -4.11 -13.09 -1.06
CA ALA A 450 -5.00 -12.10 -0.44
C ALA A 450 -6.35 -12.67 0.06
N SER A 451 -6.69 -13.92 -0.28
CA SER A 451 -7.97 -14.54 0.13
C SER A 451 -7.88 -16.00 0.59
N THR A 452 -6.75 -16.69 0.40
CA THR A 452 -6.58 -18.11 0.79
C THR A 452 -5.83 -18.31 2.10
N SER A 453 -5.18 -17.28 2.66
CA SER A 453 -4.24 -17.44 3.78
C SER A 453 -4.75 -16.96 5.15
N GLU A 454 -5.70 -16.02 5.23
CA GLU A 454 -6.25 -15.52 6.51
C GLU A 454 -6.94 -16.59 7.36
N GLY A 455 -7.39 -17.70 6.77
CA GLY A 455 -7.89 -18.86 7.53
C GLY A 455 -6.78 -19.87 7.87
N SER A 456 -5.97 -20.27 6.88
CA SER A 456 -5.05 -21.39 7.04
C SER A 456 -3.71 -21.02 7.69
N LEU A 457 -3.15 -19.84 7.41
CA LEU A 457 -1.91 -19.40 8.05
C LEU A 457 -2.18 -19.04 9.52
N TYR A 458 -3.34 -18.41 9.77
CA TYR A 458 -3.84 -18.05 11.09
C TYR A 458 -4.07 -19.29 11.96
N ASN A 459 -4.76 -20.32 11.44
CA ASN A 459 -4.97 -21.57 12.18
C ASN A 459 -3.69 -22.41 12.36
N SER A 460 -2.69 -22.30 11.48
CA SER A 460 -1.44 -23.08 11.59
C SER A 460 -0.33 -22.38 12.38
N LEU A 461 -0.38 -21.06 12.59
CA LEU A 461 0.65 -20.31 13.33
C LEU A 461 0.14 -19.55 14.58
N LEU A 462 -1.16 -19.20 14.64
CA LEU A 462 -1.75 -18.39 15.73
C LEU A 462 -2.86 -19.12 16.53
N SER A 463 -2.97 -20.45 16.41
CA SER A 463 -3.90 -21.26 17.23
C SER A 463 -3.89 -20.99 18.76
N PRO A 464 -2.78 -20.58 19.43
CA PRO A 464 -2.78 -20.23 20.85
C PRO A 464 -3.07 -18.75 21.16
N MET A 465 -3.27 -17.88 20.15
CA MET A 465 -3.40 -16.43 20.35
C MET A 465 -4.86 -15.98 20.42
N GLU A 466 -5.46 -16.14 21.59
CA GLU A 466 -6.70 -15.42 21.94
C GLU A 466 -6.36 -13.97 22.37
N GLU A 467 -7.15 -13.02 21.86
CA GLU A 467 -7.12 -11.57 22.08
C GLU A 467 -5.91 -10.74 21.58
N ASP A 468 -6.24 -9.69 20.81
CA ASP A 468 -5.43 -8.51 20.44
C ASP A 468 -3.97 -8.71 19.94
N VAL A 469 -3.74 -8.66 18.61
CA VAL A 469 -2.65 -7.86 17.97
C VAL A 469 -2.73 -7.82 16.42
N PHE A 470 -2.61 -6.59 15.88
CA PHE A 470 -2.22 -6.13 14.53
C PHE A 470 -2.86 -6.66 13.22
N TRP A 471 -3.34 -5.68 12.45
CA TRP A 471 -3.46 -5.70 10.99
C TRP A 471 -2.44 -4.70 10.41
N VAL A 472 -1.66 -5.12 9.40
CA VAL A 472 -0.86 -4.24 8.53
C VAL A 472 -1.11 -4.70 7.08
N PRO A 473 -1.45 -3.81 6.14
CA PRO A 473 -1.77 -4.17 4.75
C PRO A 473 -0.55 -4.47 3.89
#